data_AF-A0A6A6C7Y0-F1
#
_entry.id   AF-A0A6A6C7Y0-F1
#
_cell.length_a   1.000
_cell.length_b   1.000
_cell.length_c   1.000
_cell.angle_alpha   90.00
_cell.angle_beta   90.00
_cell.angle_gamma   90.00
#
_symmetry.space_group_name_H-M   'P 1'
#
loop_
_entity.id
_entity.type
_entity.pdbx_description
1 polymer ?
#
loop_
_entity_poly.entity_id
_entity_poly.type
_entity_poly.pdbx_seq_one_letter_code
_entity_poly.pdbx_strand_id
1 'polypeptide(L)'
;MSRLIDLPGELLCQILEEVGGSHLRRDNGSARLCVCRKWYAAARPVYLSGLGTTKVNIFGHNLGELETKYSYSSLRRLMHKNTREMRIRLLGHYWDENSCQAFDSEYVEDDEEGGAAGPPTPINEPPIEFEEPEHIVALEQWRDRYLRPQLDALFTDLRHLEALESLTFEASADPEVGHERGPHWDYLYQSTILTFLHNLPVTHDLKDLTLDISGLRNGLLNDSEADHHLCTSLAKILPRIENVRLRMPTLCEKIFALDSNLQPNEIRLRTLIIKLHLPTFRYTDEARVQRCPLSPGTRTSQALLLTFARNSDIFMKKLAQLRGSGTGHGITGLRISFAFPVTPSVSTLDCLTMRVQNLPEDYFLYEDDGKPNWYELSQAGRMLNGGAFNIGTT
;
A
#
# COMPACT_ATOMS: atom_id res chain seq x y z
N MET A 1 -51.92 -12.60 3.14
CA MET A 1 -50.72 -11.85 3.56
C MET A 1 -49.53 -12.76 3.38
N SER A 2 -48.63 -12.46 2.45
CA SER A 2 -47.38 -13.19 2.24
C SER A 2 -46.36 -12.76 3.29
N ARG A 3 -45.78 -13.71 4.04
CA ARG A 3 -44.70 -13.43 5.01
C ARG A 3 -43.35 -13.76 4.39
N LEU A 4 -42.29 -13.05 4.78
CA LEU A 4 -40.93 -13.32 4.26
C LEU A 4 -40.46 -14.76 4.53
N ILE A 5 -40.93 -15.38 5.62
CA ILE A 5 -40.59 -16.77 5.97
C ILE A 5 -41.20 -17.81 5.01
N ASP A 6 -42.22 -17.43 4.25
CA ASP A 6 -42.88 -18.29 3.28
C ASP A 6 -42.08 -18.38 1.96
N LEU A 7 -41.05 -17.54 1.79
CA LEU A 7 -40.18 -17.59 0.62
C LEU A 7 -39.42 -18.94 0.54
N PRO A 8 -39.21 -19.49 -0.67
CA PRO A 8 -38.24 -20.55 -0.89
C PRO A 8 -36.88 -20.23 -0.28
N GLY A 9 -36.16 -21.24 0.20
CA GLY A 9 -34.87 -21.06 0.87
C GLY A 9 -33.84 -20.38 -0.04
N GLU A 10 -33.93 -20.63 -1.34
CA GLU A 10 -33.07 -20.08 -2.40
C GLU A 10 -33.24 -18.56 -2.50
N LEU A 11 -34.48 -18.07 -2.52
CA LEU A 11 -34.75 -16.62 -2.55
C LEU A 11 -34.31 -15.96 -1.24
N LEU A 12 -34.45 -16.67 -0.11
CA LEU A 12 -33.99 -16.19 1.17
C LEU A 12 -32.45 -16.06 1.20
N CYS A 13 -31.73 -17.06 0.70
CA CYS A 13 -30.28 -17.02 0.55
C CYS A 13 -29.85 -15.86 -0.36
N GLN A 14 -30.49 -15.68 -1.52
CA GLN A 14 -30.17 -14.57 -2.43
C GLN A 14 -30.36 -13.20 -1.77
N ILE A 15 -31.48 -12.99 -1.04
CA ILE A 15 -31.70 -11.75 -0.30
C ILE A 15 -30.59 -11.55 0.75
N LEU A 16 -30.21 -12.61 1.46
CA LEU A 16 -29.17 -12.55 2.48
C LEU A 16 -27.78 -12.29 1.88
N GLU A 17 -27.47 -12.85 0.72
CA GLU A 17 -26.25 -12.56 -0.05
C GLU A 17 -26.21 -11.10 -0.54
N GLU A 18 -27.37 -10.52 -0.86
CA GLU A 18 -27.44 -9.09 -1.15
C GLU A 18 -27.16 -8.23 0.08
N VAL A 19 -27.72 -8.62 1.23
CA VAL A 19 -27.45 -7.98 2.53
C VAL A 19 -25.98 -8.13 2.95
N GLY A 20 -25.35 -9.24 2.60
CA GLY A 20 -23.95 -9.53 2.85
C GLY A 20 -23.69 -10.07 4.27
N GLY A 21 -22.73 -11.00 4.37
CA GLY A 21 -22.35 -11.61 5.64
C GLY A 21 -21.86 -10.58 6.67
N SER A 22 -21.20 -9.52 6.23
CA SER A 22 -20.73 -8.43 7.10
C SER A 22 -21.89 -7.75 7.84
N HIS A 23 -23.01 -7.49 7.17
CA HIS A 23 -24.20 -6.93 7.80
C HIS A 23 -24.82 -7.91 8.80
N LEU A 24 -24.78 -9.22 8.53
CA LEU A 24 -25.22 -10.23 9.49
C LEU A 24 -24.29 -10.34 10.71
N ARG A 25 -23.00 -9.95 10.58
CA ARG A 25 -22.02 -9.96 11.67
C ARG A 25 -21.96 -8.66 12.48
N ARG A 26 -22.37 -7.53 11.90
CA ARG A 26 -22.26 -6.20 12.53
C ARG A 26 -23.16 -6.07 13.76
N ASP A 27 -22.66 -5.42 14.82
CA ASP A 27 -23.33 -5.20 16.11
C ASP A 27 -23.69 -6.52 16.81
N ASN A 28 -24.83 -6.58 17.52
CA ASN A 28 -25.41 -7.82 18.06
C ASN A 28 -25.98 -8.71 16.92
N GLY A 29 -25.25 -8.84 15.82
CA GLY A 29 -25.67 -9.44 14.55
C GLY A 29 -25.99 -10.92 14.65
N SER A 30 -25.45 -11.61 15.66
CA SER A 30 -25.86 -12.98 16.01
C SER A 30 -27.37 -13.08 16.28
N ALA A 31 -28.01 -12.02 16.79
CA ALA A 31 -29.46 -11.96 16.96
C ALA A 31 -30.22 -12.00 15.62
N ARG A 32 -29.61 -11.52 14.52
CA ARG A 32 -30.17 -11.60 13.16
C ARG A 32 -30.17 -13.03 12.60
N LEU A 33 -29.38 -13.92 13.18
CA LEU A 33 -29.43 -15.37 12.90
C LEU A 33 -30.56 -16.07 13.67
N CYS A 34 -31.04 -15.46 14.76
CA CYS A 34 -31.99 -16.05 15.70
C CYS A 34 -33.48 -15.81 15.35
N VAL A 35 -33.80 -15.38 14.11
CA VAL A 35 -35.19 -15.10 13.70
C VAL A 35 -36.06 -16.37 13.72
N CYS A 36 -35.61 -17.43 13.05
CA CYS A 36 -36.22 -18.76 13.08
C CYS A 36 -35.25 -19.80 12.50
N ARG A 37 -35.55 -21.11 12.62
CA ARG A 37 -34.69 -22.18 12.09
C ARG A 37 -34.45 -22.08 10.59
N LYS A 38 -35.48 -21.76 9.79
CA LYS A 38 -35.37 -21.62 8.33
C LYS A 38 -34.46 -20.44 7.96
N TRP A 39 -34.61 -19.32 8.66
CA TRP A 39 -33.76 -18.15 8.48
C TRP A 39 -32.31 -18.42 8.89
N TYR A 40 -32.10 -19.07 10.04
CA TYR A 40 -30.78 -19.49 10.49
C TYR A 40 -30.09 -20.37 9.45
N ALA A 41 -30.79 -21.37 8.91
CA ALA A 41 -30.24 -22.27 7.90
C ALA A 41 -29.81 -21.53 6.62
N ALA A 42 -30.60 -20.56 6.15
CA ALA A 42 -30.26 -19.75 4.98
C ALA A 42 -29.17 -18.70 5.27
N ALA A 43 -29.20 -18.08 6.45
CA ALA A 43 -28.27 -17.01 6.83
C ALA A 43 -26.90 -17.52 7.25
N ARG A 44 -26.81 -18.74 7.80
CA ARG A 44 -25.55 -19.34 8.26
C ARG A 44 -24.46 -19.38 7.17
N PRO A 45 -24.68 -19.91 5.95
CA PRO A 45 -23.64 -19.91 4.92
C PRO A 45 -23.21 -18.49 4.56
N VAL A 46 -24.14 -17.54 4.40
CA VAL A 46 -23.83 -16.14 4.12
C VAL A 46 -23.05 -15.48 5.26
N TYR A 47 -23.45 -15.72 6.51
CA TYR A 47 -22.78 -15.24 7.71
C TYR A 47 -21.34 -15.75 7.80
N LEU A 48 -21.12 -17.03 7.50
CA LEU A 48 -19.80 -17.66 7.57
C LEU A 48 -18.92 -17.29 6.37
N SER A 49 -19.52 -17.06 5.21
CA SER A 49 -18.80 -16.86 3.94
C SER A 49 -17.76 -15.73 4.01
N GLY A 50 -18.01 -14.66 4.78
CA GLY A 50 -17.10 -13.52 4.89
C GLY A 50 -16.16 -13.49 6.11
N LEU A 51 -16.13 -14.54 6.93
CA LEU A 51 -15.31 -14.54 8.16
C LEU A 51 -13.79 -14.54 7.86
N GLY A 52 -13.36 -15.17 6.77
CA GLY A 52 -11.96 -15.18 6.32
C GLY A 52 -11.59 -14.12 5.28
N THR A 53 -12.56 -13.33 4.79
CA THR A 53 -12.31 -12.38 3.70
C THR A 53 -12.22 -10.93 4.17
N THR A 54 -12.40 -10.65 5.46
CA THR A 54 -12.41 -9.26 5.96
C THR A 54 -11.02 -8.63 5.84
N LYS A 55 -9.99 -9.43 6.10
CA LYS A 55 -8.58 -9.09 5.90
C LYS A 55 -7.97 -10.08 4.92
N VAL A 56 -7.43 -9.59 3.82
CA VAL A 56 -6.84 -10.41 2.75
C VAL A 56 -5.37 -10.03 2.60
N ASN A 57 -4.49 -10.99 2.83
CA ASN A 57 -3.06 -10.83 2.60
C ASN A 57 -2.66 -11.60 1.35
N ILE A 58 -2.09 -10.90 0.37
CA ILE A 58 -1.63 -11.44 -0.89
C ILE A 58 -0.12 -11.24 -0.93
N PHE A 59 0.60 -12.34 -1.10
CA PHE A 59 2.05 -12.36 -1.21
C PHE A 59 2.43 -12.75 -2.63
N GLY A 60 3.62 -12.33 -3.09
CA GLY A 60 4.11 -12.65 -4.45
C GLY A 60 3.99 -14.14 -4.80
N HIS A 61 4.44 -15.01 -3.89
CA HIS A 61 4.40 -16.47 -4.06
C HIS A 61 2.97 -17.05 -4.13
N ASN A 62 2.00 -16.41 -3.47
CA ASN A 62 0.61 -16.87 -3.44
C ASN A 62 -0.27 -16.19 -4.51
N LEU A 63 0.29 -15.33 -5.36
CA LEU A 63 -0.49 -14.57 -6.34
C LEU A 63 -1.16 -15.50 -7.37
N GLY A 64 -0.44 -16.53 -7.83
CA GLY A 64 -0.98 -17.55 -8.75
C GLY A 64 -1.98 -18.49 -8.09
N GLU A 65 -1.93 -18.61 -6.76
CA GLU A 65 -2.86 -19.42 -5.99
C GLU A 65 -4.16 -18.67 -5.65
N LEU A 66 -4.32 -17.40 -6.05
CA LEU A 66 -5.56 -16.67 -5.81
C LEU A 66 -6.79 -17.44 -6.30
N GLU A 67 -6.73 -18.00 -7.51
CA GLU A 67 -7.85 -18.77 -8.06
C GLU A 67 -8.10 -20.09 -7.32
N THR A 68 -7.06 -20.77 -6.84
CA THR A 68 -7.16 -22.12 -6.26
C THR A 68 -7.36 -22.09 -4.75
N LYS A 69 -6.50 -21.38 -4.01
CA LYS A 69 -6.49 -21.29 -2.54
C LYS A 69 -7.61 -20.44 -2.00
N TYR A 70 -7.87 -19.30 -2.62
CA TYR A 70 -8.96 -18.41 -2.20
C TYR A 70 -10.26 -18.67 -2.97
N SER A 71 -10.26 -19.63 -3.90
CA SER A 71 -11.39 -19.90 -4.79
C SER A 71 -11.91 -18.59 -5.41
N TYR A 72 -10.99 -17.67 -5.75
CA TYR A 72 -11.27 -16.26 -5.99
C TYR A 72 -12.38 -16.06 -7.01
N SER A 73 -12.38 -16.84 -8.10
CA SER A 73 -13.42 -16.77 -9.14
C SER A 73 -14.82 -17.06 -8.61
N SER A 74 -14.96 -18.06 -7.74
CA SER A 74 -16.25 -18.46 -7.13
C SER A 74 -16.67 -17.58 -5.96
N LEU A 75 -15.71 -17.02 -5.21
CA LEU A 75 -15.94 -16.15 -4.06
C LEU A 75 -15.76 -14.67 -4.38
N ARG A 76 -15.57 -14.30 -5.66
CA ARG A 76 -15.23 -12.95 -6.10
C ARG A 76 -16.21 -11.92 -5.58
N ARG A 77 -17.49 -12.17 -5.80
CA ARG A 77 -18.60 -11.31 -5.35
C ARG A 77 -18.62 -11.14 -3.83
N LEU A 78 -18.23 -12.18 -3.12
CA LEU A 78 -18.21 -12.17 -1.67
C LEU A 78 -17.01 -11.37 -1.15
N MET A 79 -15.83 -11.52 -1.74
CA MET A 79 -14.66 -10.70 -1.45
C MET A 79 -14.96 -9.21 -1.71
N HIS A 80 -15.56 -8.90 -2.86
CA HIS A 80 -16.04 -7.56 -3.23
C HIS A 80 -16.83 -6.87 -2.12
N LYS A 81 -17.76 -7.60 -1.49
CA LYS A 81 -18.65 -7.07 -0.45
C LYS A 81 -18.12 -7.15 0.98
N ASN A 82 -17.05 -7.92 1.23
CA ASN A 82 -16.61 -8.20 2.61
C ASN A 82 -15.16 -7.79 2.91
N THR A 83 -14.29 -7.66 1.92
CA THR A 83 -12.89 -7.28 2.14
C THR A 83 -12.81 -5.83 2.58
N ARG A 84 -12.30 -5.61 3.79
CA ARG A 84 -12.09 -4.29 4.39
C ARG A 84 -10.63 -3.89 4.44
N GLU A 85 -9.76 -4.86 4.67
CA GLU A 85 -8.32 -4.66 4.68
C GLU A 85 -7.70 -5.58 3.64
N MET A 86 -6.89 -5.01 2.75
CA MET A 86 -6.10 -5.79 1.81
C MET A 86 -4.64 -5.36 1.92
N ARG A 87 -3.76 -6.33 2.09
CA ARG A 87 -2.31 -6.13 2.02
C ARG A 87 -1.76 -6.95 0.88
N ILE A 88 -1.05 -6.29 -0.03
CA ILE A 88 -0.34 -6.92 -1.13
C ILE A 88 1.14 -6.65 -0.87
N ARG A 89 1.91 -7.71 -0.67
CA ARG A 89 3.34 -7.62 -0.38
C ARG A 89 4.12 -8.45 -1.38
N LEU A 90 4.97 -7.78 -2.15
CA LEU A 90 5.87 -8.38 -3.12
C LEU A 90 7.29 -8.27 -2.57
N LEU A 91 7.89 -9.42 -2.29
CA LEU A 91 9.25 -9.54 -1.80
C LEU A 91 10.04 -10.30 -2.87
N GLY A 92 11.08 -9.66 -3.40
CA GLY A 92 12.05 -10.32 -4.25
C GLY A 92 11.48 -10.97 -5.52
N HIS A 93 12.17 -12.01 -5.96
CA HIS A 93 11.97 -12.73 -7.22
C HIS A 93 11.46 -14.15 -6.95
N TYR A 94 10.89 -14.85 -7.94
CA TYR A 94 10.41 -16.23 -7.78
C TYR A 94 11.38 -17.25 -7.13
N TRP A 95 12.71 -17.07 -7.26
CA TRP A 95 13.69 -17.95 -6.60
C TRP A 95 13.70 -17.75 -5.07
N ASP A 96 13.30 -16.55 -4.64
CA ASP A 96 13.25 -16.09 -3.25
C ASP A 96 11.87 -16.32 -2.60
N GLU A 97 10.91 -16.89 -3.35
CA GLU A 97 9.59 -17.26 -2.79
C GLU A 97 9.70 -18.23 -1.60
N ASN A 98 10.80 -19.00 -1.53
CA ASN A 98 11.10 -19.90 -0.42
C ASN A 98 11.52 -19.15 0.86
N SER A 99 12.37 -18.12 0.75
CA SER A 99 12.75 -17.29 1.90
C SER A 99 11.56 -16.45 2.35
N CYS A 100 10.75 -15.96 1.40
CA CYS A 100 9.52 -15.24 1.69
C CYS A 100 8.51 -16.07 2.47
N GLN A 101 8.36 -17.37 2.16
CA GLN A 101 7.45 -18.26 2.89
C GLN A 101 7.88 -18.43 4.36
N ALA A 102 9.19 -18.51 4.64
CA ALA A 102 9.72 -18.57 5.99
C ALA A 102 9.46 -17.25 6.74
N PHE A 103 9.70 -16.10 6.10
CA PHE A 103 9.37 -14.80 6.67
C PHE A 103 7.88 -14.67 6.99
N ASP A 104 7.00 -15.02 6.06
CA ASP A 104 5.56 -14.85 6.24
C ASP A 104 4.97 -15.84 7.26
N SER A 105 5.57 -17.03 7.45
CA SER A 105 5.17 -17.96 8.52
C SER A 105 5.39 -17.35 9.92
N GLU A 106 6.44 -16.55 10.09
CA GLU A 106 6.71 -15.78 11.32
C GLU A 106 5.64 -14.69 11.60
N TYR A 107 4.86 -14.26 10.59
CA TYR A 107 3.78 -13.27 10.76
C TYR A 107 2.39 -13.87 10.92
N VAL A 108 2.19 -15.14 10.56
CA VAL A 108 0.88 -15.81 10.62
C VAL A 108 0.73 -16.60 11.93
N GLU A 109 1.83 -16.96 12.59
CA GLU A 109 1.84 -17.81 13.78
C GLU A 109 2.11 -17.02 15.08
N ASP A 110 1.21 -16.10 15.44
CA ASP A 110 1.05 -15.66 16.84
C ASP A 110 -0.15 -16.37 17.53
N ASP A 111 -0.92 -17.21 16.83
CA ASP A 111 -2.20 -17.74 17.33
C ASP A 111 -2.29 -19.25 17.62
N GLU A 112 -1.35 -20.13 17.24
CA GLU A 112 -1.43 -21.55 17.65
C GLU A 112 -0.07 -22.20 17.96
N GLU A 113 0.08 -22.65 19.20
CA GLU A 113 1.17 -23.51 19.67
C GLU A 113 1.25 -24.81 18.85
N GLY A 114 2.41 -25.04 18.25
CA GLY A 114 3.00 -26.38 18.26
C GLY A 114 3.13 -27.08 16.91
N GLY A 115 4.32 -26.96 16.33
CA GLY A 115 4.81 -27.92 15.35
C GLY A 115 6.04 -27.42 14.65
N ALA A 116 7.23 -27.75 15.16
CA ALA A 116 8.51 -27.52 14.49
C ALA A 116 8.62 -28.37 13.21
N ALA A 117 7.89 -28.03 12.16
CA ALA A 117 8.24 -28.42 10.81
C ALA A 117 9.43 -27.55 10.40
N GLY A 118 10.57 -28.18 10.07
CA GLY A 118 11.72 -27.45 9.55
C GLY A 118 11.33 -26.63 8.30
N PRO A 119 12.12 -25.59 7.96
CA PRO A 119 11.82 -24.75 6.81
C PRO A 119 11.65 -25.62 5.56
N PRO A 120 10.62 -25.36 4.72
CA PRO A 120 10.41 -26.11 3.50
C PRO A 120 11.69 -26.08 2.64
N THR A 121 11.96 -27.19 1.97
CA THR A 121 13.10 -27.28 1.04
C THR A 121 12.88 -26.25 -0.08
N PRO A 122 13.90 -25.45 -0.47
CA PRO A 122 13.72 -24.44 -1.49
C PRO A 122 13.24 -25.08 -2.79
N ILE A 123 12.11 -24.62 -3.32
CA ILE A 123 11.57 -25.06 -4.61
C ILE A 123 12.51 -24.66 -5.76
N ASN A 124 13.30 -23.59 -5.58
CA ASN A 124 14.23 -23.06 -6.56
C ASN A 124 15.52 -22.61 -5.85
N GLU A 125 16.68 -22.99 -6.37
CA GLU A 125 17.97 -22.43 -5.92
C GLU A 125 18.27 -21.15 -6.72
N PRO A 126 18.76 -20.07 -6.07
CA PRO A 126 19.23 -18.90 -6.80
C PRO A 126 20.42 -19.29 -7.69
N PRO A 127 20.46 -18.83 -8.94
CA PRO A 127 21.60 -19.13 -9.80
C PRO A 127 22.90 -18.52 -9.25
N ILE A 128 24.01 -19.25 -9.39
CA ILE A 128 25.33 -18.84 -8.89
C ILE A 128 25.86 -17.62 -9.67
N GLU A 129 25.52 -17.49 -10.95
CA GLU A 129 25.96 -16.41 -11.84
C GLU A 129 24.76 -15.70 -12.52
N PHE A 130 24.26 -14.64 -11.88
CA PHE A 130 23.07 -13.91 -12.34
C PHE A 130 23.25 -13.08 -13.62
N GLU A 131 24.47 -12.93 -14.12
CA GLU A 131 24.77 -12.15 -15.34
C GLU A 131 24.61 -13.00 -16.62
N GLU A 132 24.32 -14.30 -16.49
CA GLU A 132 24.09 -15.15 -17.66
C GLU A 132 22.79 -14.78 -18.38
N PRO A 133 22.78 -14.73 -19.73
CA PRO A 133 21.59 -14.40 -20.52
C PRO A 133 20.35 -15.24 -20.18
N GLU A 134 20.55 -16.50 -19.77
CA GLU A 134 19.46 -17.42 -19.42
C GLU A 134 18.70 -16.96 -18.18
N HIS A 135 19.38 -16.40 -17.18
CA HIS A 135 18.76 -15.89 -15.95
C HIS A 135 18.00 -14.59 -16.18
N ILE A 136 18.52 -13.72 -17.06
CA ILE A 136 17.80 -12.50 -17.49
C ILE A 136 16.51 -12.91 -18.19
N VAL A 137 16.58 -13.85 -19.14
CA VAL A 137 15.39 -14.35 -19.85
C VAL A 137 14.38 -14.99 -18.89
N ALA A 138 14.83 -15.75 -17.89
CA ALA A 138 13.94 -16.33 -16.89
C ALA A 138 13.25 -15.26 -16.01
N LEU A 139 13.98 -14.22 -15.59
CA LEU A 139 13.44 -13.06 -14.87
C LEU A 139 12.37 -12.36 -15.71
N GLU A 140 12.68 -12.05 -16.97
CA GLU A 140 11.74 -11.41 -17.89
C GLU A 140 10.49 -12.29 -18.11
N GLN A 141 10.66 -13.60 -18.26
CA GLN A 141 9.53 -14.51 -18.41
C GLN A 141 8.63 -14.55 -17.18
N TRP A 142 9.19 -14.66 -15.97
CA TRP A 142 8.39 -14.61 -14.75
C TRP A 142 7.69 -13.26 -14.62
N ARG A 143 8.42 -12.16 -14.78
CA ARG A 143 7.89 -10.80 -14.69
C ARG A 143 6.73 -10.58 -15.67
N ASP A 144 6.95 -10.90 -16.94
CA ASP A 144 6.08 -10.49 -18.04
C ASP A 144 4.95 -11.48 -18.31
N ARG A 145 5.21 -12.77 -18.11
CA ARG A 145 4.23 -13.83 -18.39
C ARG A 145 3.47 -14.30 -17.15
N TYR A 146 4.04 -14.17 -15.96
CA TYR A 146 3.44 -14.66 -14.73
C TYR A 146 2.97 -13.50 -13.83
N LEU A 147 3.89 -12.68 -13.33
CA LEU A 147 3.59 -11.67 -12.32
C LEU A 147 2.68 -10.56 -12.85
N ARG A 148 3.06 -9.91 -13.94
CA ARG A 148 2.34 -8.75 -14.48
C ARG A 148 0.87 -9.07 -14.81
N PRO A 149 0.53 -10.14 -15.57
CA PRO A 149 -0.87 -10.43 -15.89
C PRO A 149 -1.73 -10.66 -14.65
N GLN A 150 -1.18 -11.30 -13.62
CA GLN A 150 -1.90 -11.56 -12.37
C GLN A 150 -2.13 -10.28 -11.57
N LEU A 151 -1.11 -9.42 -11.46
CA LEU A 151 -1.25 -8.11 -10.83
C LEU A 151 -2.25 -7.23 -11.59
N ASP A 152 -2.16 -7.15 -12.92
CA ASP A 152 -3.07 -6.35 -13.73
C ASP A 152 -4.52 -6.84 -13.58
N ALA A 153 -4.74 -8.16 -13.51
CA ALA A 153 -6.07 -8.74 -13.25
C ALA A 153 -6.59 -8.38 -11.85
N LEU A 154 -5.77 -8.56 -10.80
CA LEU A 154 -6.10 -8.21 -9.43
C LEU A 154 -6.40 -6.71 -9.29
N PHE A 155 -5.55 -5.86 -9.85
CA PHE A 155 -5.67 -4.41 -9.79
C PHE A 155 -6.90 -3.91 -10.54
N THR A 156 -7.20 -4.47 -11.71
CA THR A 156 -8.45 -4.17 -12.42
C THR A 156 -9.69 -4.48 -11.56
N ASP A 157 -9.59 -5.47 -10.68
CA ASP A 157 -10.69 -5.90 -9.83
C ASP A 157 -10.87 -5.05 -8.56
N LEU A 158 -9.86 -4.28 -8.14
CA LEU A 158 -9.90 -3.49 -6.90
C LEU A 158 -11.10 -2.54 -6.84
N ARG A 159 -11.52 -1.98 -7.98
CA ARG A 159 -12.65 -1.05 -8.07
C ARG A 159 -13.98 -1.67 -7.66
N HIS A 160 -14.06 -2.99 -7.64
CA HIS A 160 -15.25 -3.74 -7.25
C HIS A 160 -15.27 -4.09 -5.76
N LEU A 161 -14.20 -3.80 -5.01
CA LEU A 161 -14.16 -3.98 -3.55
C LEU A 161 -14.90 -2.82 -2.86
N GLU A 162 -16.22 -2.91 -2.81
CA GLU A 162 -17.12 -1.90 -2.25
C GLU A 162 -16.88 -1.64 -0.76
N ALA A 163 -16.46 -2.66 -0.02
CA ALA A 163 -16.23 -2.60 1.42
C ALA A 163 -14.78 -2.27 1.81
N LEU A 164 -13.87 -2.05 0.85
CA LEU A 164 -12.45 -1.88 1.14
C LEU A 164 -12.21 -0.55 1.87
N GLU A 165 -11.72 -0.63 3.11
CA GLU A 165 -11.42 0.52 3.96
C GLU A 165 -9.91 0.83 3.99
N SER A 166 -9.06 -0.19 3.91
CA SER A 166 -7.59 -0.06 3.99
C SER A 166 -6.90 -0.92 2.94
N LEU A 167 -5.96 -0.31 2.22
CA LEU A 167 -5.15 -0.99 1.21
C LEU A 167 -3.67 -0.66 1.39
N THR A 168 -2.86 -1.70 1.50
CA THR A 168 -1.40 -1.59 1.57
C THR A 168 -0.80 -2.34 0.39
N PHE A 169 0.00 -1.64 -0.41
CA PHE A 169 0.83 -2.23 -1.46
C PHE A 169 2.29 -1.98 -1.14
N GLU A 170 3.03 -3.07 -0.92
CA GLU A 170 4.44 -3.10 -0.56
C GLU A 170 5.20 -3.87 -1.63
N ALA A 171 6.28 -3.30 -2.15
CA ALA A 171 7.20 -3.98 -3.05
C ALA A 171 8.64 -3.67 -2.68
N SER A 172 9.44 -4.71 -2.49
CA SER A 172 10.87 -4.59 -2.27
C SER A 172 11.67 -5.64 -3.01
N ALA A 173 12.93 -5.31 -3.35
CA ALA A 173 13.95 -6.31 -3.56
C ALA A 173 14.24 -7.03 -2.23
N ASP A 174 14.67 -8.29 -2.31
CA ASP A 174 15.02 -9.10 -1.16
C ASP A 174 16.09 -8.41 -0.28
N PRO A 175 15.86 -8.23 1.02
CA PRO A 175 16.81 -7.61 1.94
C PRO A 175 17.96 -8.52 2.40
N GLU A 176 17.88 -9.85 2.25
CA GLU A 176 18.74 -10.78 3.00
C GLU A 176 19.94 -11.34 2.26
N VAL A 177 19.89 -11.41 0.93
CA VAL A 177 20.95 -12.11 0.21
C VAL A 177 22.16 -11.19 0.02
N GLY A 178 23.22 -11.47 0.77
CA GLY A 178 24.53 -10.80 0.71
C GLY A 178 25.30 -10.95 -0.60
N HIS A 179 24.59 -11.17 -1.71
CA HIS A 179 25.15 -11.15 -3.05
C HIS A 179 25.01 -9.72 -3.60
N GLU A 180 26.12 -9.00 -3.54
CA GLU A 180 26.31 -7.62 -4.04
C GLU A 180 25.97 -7.42 -5.53
N ARG A 181 25.56 -8.47 -6.26
CA ARG A 181 25.56 -8.54 -7.73
C ARG A 181 24.40 -9.31 -8.35
N GLY A 182 23.22 -9.27 -7.73
CA GLY A 182 22.00 -9.68 -8.44
C GLY A 182 21.66 -8.71 -9.58
N PRO A 183 21.06 -9.18 -10.69
CA PRO A 183 20.66 -8.33 -11.80
C PRO A 183 19.54 -7.41 -11.34
N HIS A 184 19.28 -6.32 -12.08
CA HIS A 184 18.24 -5.33 -11.79
C HIS A 184 16.96 -5.94 -11.19
N TRP A 185 16.81 -5.86 -9.87
CA TRP A 185 15.66 -6.40 -9.11
C TRP A 185 14.36 -5.61 -9.32
N ASP A 186 14.32 -4.75 -10.33
CA ASP A 186 13.12 -4.02 -10.67
C ASP A 186 12.23 -4.95 -11.49
N TYR A 187 11.16 -5.43 -10.87
CA TYR A 187 10.21 -6.36 -11.49
C TYR A 187 8.81 -5.74 -11.69
N LEU A 188 8.63 -4.48 -11.29
CA LEU A 188 7.35 -3.79 -11.44
C LEU A 188 7.41 -2.75 -12.54
N TYR A 189 6.42 -2.81 -13.43
CA TYR A 189 6.22 -1.82 -14.46
C TYR A 189 5.48 -0.59 -13.95
N GLN A 190 5.80 0.55 -14.54
CA GLN A 190 5.06 1.77 -14.31
C GLN A 190 3.59 1.63 -14.74
N SER A 191 3.32 0.97 -15.85
CA SER A 191 1.95 0.72 -16.33
C SER A 191 1.11 -0.11 -15.35
N THR A 192 1.71 -1.11 -14.69
CA THR A 192 1.06 -1.94 -13.68
C THR A 192 0.68 -1.12 -12.44
N ILE A 193 1.57 -0.23 -11.96
CA ILE A 193 1.23 0.69 -10.86
C ILE A 193 0.20 1.74 -11.29
N LEU A 194 0.22 2.20 -12.54
CA LEU A 194 -0.85 3.07 -13.06
C LEU A 194 -2.20 2.35 -13.05
N THR A 195 -2.24 1.07 -13.45
CA THR A 195 -3.45 0.23 -13.39
C THR A 195 -3.96 0.10 -11.96
N PHE A 196 -3.05 -0.12 -10.99
CA PHE A 196 -3.37 -0.09 -9.56
C PHE A 196 -4.05 1.22 -9.15
N LEU A 197 -3.40 2.36 -9.41
CA LEU A 197 -3.91 3.68 -9.01
C LEU A 197 -5.24 4.03 -9.68
N HIS A 198 -5.43 3.65 -10.95
CA HIS A 198 -6.65 3.93 -11.70
C HIS A 198 -7.87 3.12 -11.26
N ASN A 199 -7.65 1.94 -10.66
CA ASN A 199 -8.73 1.07 -10.22
C ASN A 199 -8.91 1.07 -8.69
N LEU A 200 -8.30 2.00 -7.96
CA LEU A 200 -8.60 2.16 -6.54
C LEU A 200 -10.07 2.52 -6.30
N PRO A 201 -10.76 1.90 -5.33
CA PRO A 201 -12.17 2.17 -5.01
C PRO A 201 -12.36 3.49 -4.25
N VAL A 202 -11.82 4.59 -4.78
CA VAL A 202 -11.84 5.94 -4.14
C VAL A 202 -13.25 6.54 -4.02
N THR A 203 -14.22 6.02 -4.78
CA THR A 203 -15.63 6.40 -4.68
C THR A 203 -16.41 5.59 -3.63
N HIS A 204 -15.74 4.68 -2.93
CA HIS A 204 -16.32 3.81 -1.90
C HIS A 204 -15.73 4.15 -0.52
N ASP A 205 -15.53 3.12 0.32
CA ASP A 205 -15.15 3.27 1.72
C ASP A 205 -13.63 3.36 1.97
N LEU A 206 -12.80 3.46 0.92
CA LEU A 206 -11.34 3.49 1.08
C LEU A 206 -10.88 4.73 1.87
N LYS A 207 -10.37 4.49 3.08
CA LYS A 207 -9.87 5.50 4.02
C LYS A 207 -8.36 5.51 4.08
N ASP A 208 -7.72 4.34 4.03
CA ASP A 208 -6.29 4.19 4.24
C ASP A 208 -5.61 3.63 3.00
N LEU A 209 -4.58 4.33 2.51
CA LEU A 209 -3.72 3.86 1.43
C LEU A 209 -2.26 3.94 1.85
N THR A 210 -1.58 2.80 1.80
CA THR A 210 -0.12 2.73 1.90
C THR A 210 0.43 2.26 0.55
N LEU A 211 1.26 3.08 -0.07
CA LEU A 211 2.03 2.72 -1.26
C LEU A 211 3.52 2.80 -0.92
N ASP A 212 4.13 1.63 -0.81
CA ASP A 212 5.53 1.47 -0.46
C ASP A 212 6.24 0.64 -1.52
N ILE A 213 6.97 1.30 -2.39
CA ILE A 213 7.73 0.64 -3.48
C ILE A 213 9.20 1.03 -3.43
N SER A 214 9.70 1.49 -2.27
CA SER A 214 11.08 1.96 -2.17
C SER A 214 12.14 0.88 -2.29
N GLY A 215 11.78 -0.38 -2.10
CA GLY A 215 12.74 -1.46 -2.26
C GLY A 215 13.05 -1.78 -3.73
N LEU A 216 12.45 -1.08 -4.69
CA LEU A 216 12.80 -1.19 -6.10
C LEU A 216 13.99 -0.25 -6.41
N ARG A 217 15.15 -0.86 -6.67
CA ARG A 217 16.46 -0.20 -6.69
C ARG A 217 16.59 0.88 -7.76
N ASN A 218 16.16 0.63 -8.99
CA ASN A 218 16.17 1.64 -10.08
C ASN A 218 14.78 2.21 -10.35
N GLY A 219 13.81 1.88 -9.50
CA GLY A 219 12.43 2.32 -9.60
C GLY A 219 11.57 1.39 -10.43
N LEU A 220 10.56 1.95 -11.09
CA LEU A 220 9.69 1.17 -11.95
C LEU A 220 10.28 1.05 -13.34
N LEU A 221 10.07 -0.12 -13.94
CA LEU A 221 10.40 -0.36 -15.33
C LEU A 221 9.48 0.49 -16.22
N ASN A 222 10.09 1.18 -17.18
CA ASN A 222 9.36 1.96 -18.18
C ASN A 222 8.98 1.05 -19.34
N ASP A 223 7.68 0.80 -19.51
CA ASP A 223 7.12 0.07 -20.65
C ASP A 223 6.15 0.91 -21.48
N SER A 224 6.03 2.19 -21.16
CA SER A 224 5.17 3.14 -21.85
C SER A 224 6.02 4.21 -22.52
N GLU A 225 5.80 4.43 -23.82
CA GLU A 225 6.32 5.61 -24.53
C GLU A 225 5.69 6.92 -24.03
N ALA A 226 4.57 6.84 -23.30
CA ALA A 226 3.85 8.01 -22.85
C ALA A 226 4.48 8.62 -21.59
N ASP A 227 4.64 9.94 -21.61
CA ASP A 227 5.08 10.85 -20.52
C ASP A 227 4.14 10.89 -19.29
N HIS A 228 3.46 9.79 -18.99
CA HIS A 228 2.62 9.71 -17.81
C HIS A 228 3.51 9.59 -16.58
N HIS A 229 3.21 10.40 -15.58
CA HIS A 229 4.00 10.52 -14.38
C HIS A 229 3.19 10.01 -13.19
N LEU A 230 3.71 9.03 -12.43
CA LEU A 230 2.97 8.47 -11.29
C LEU A 230 2.49 9.52 -10.29
N CYS A 231 3.31 10.53 -9.97
CA CYS A 231 2.88 11.61 -9.07
C CYS A 231 1.64 12.37 -9.59
N THR A 232 1.43 12.47 -10.90
CA THR A 232 0.22 13.09 -11.45
C THR A 232 -1.01 12.21 -11.21
N SER A 233 -0.88 10.89 -11.35
CA SER A 233 -1.96 9.95 -11.04
C SER A 233 -2.25 9.90 -9.54
N LEU A 234 -1.21 9.90 -8.70
CA LEU A 234 -1.33 10.02 -7.25
C LEU A 234 -2.05 11.32 -6.85
N ALA A 235 -1.64 12.46 -7.39
CA ALA A 235 -2.25 13.76 -7.11
C ALA A 235 -3.78 13.79 -7.33
N LYS A 236 -4.29 13.02 -8.29
CA LYS A 236 -5.74 12.89 -8.55
C LYS A 236 -6.49 12.11 -7.47
N ILE A 237 -5.85 11.11 -6.87
CA ILE A 237 -6.48 10.24 -5.87
C ILE A 237 -6.27 10.72 -4.43
N LEU A 238 -5.16 11.41 -4.15
CA LEU A 238 -4.76 11.80 -2.80
C LEU A 238 -5.85 12.57 -2.04
N PRO A 239 -6.53 13.58 -2.63
CA PRO A 239 -7.56 14.33 -1.91
C PRO A 239 -8.76 13.47 -1.48
N ARG A 240 -8.99 12.32 -2.13
CA ARG A 240 -10.17 11.46 -1.99
C ARG A 240 -10.01 10.35 -0.95
N ILE A 241 -8.81 10.17 -0.40
CA ILE A 241 -8.49 9.14 0.60
C ILE A 241 -8.12 9.83 1.91
N GLU A 242 -8.61 9.33 3.06
CA GLU A 242 -8.45 10.01 4.35
C GLU A 242 -7.01 10.02 4.85
N ASN A 243 -6.33 8.88 4.79
CA ASN A 243 -4.97 8.71 5.26
C ASN A 243 -4.14 8.07 4.16
N VAL A 244 -3.08 8.77 3.73
CA VAL A 244 -2.19 8.28 2.69
C VAL A 244 -0.75 8.29 3.16
N ARG A 245 -0.07 7.17 2.92
CA ARG A 245 1.33 6.92 3.25
C ARG A 245 2.07 6.53 1.98
N LEU A 246 3.11 7.28 1.65
CA LEU A 246 3.89 7.10 0.42
C LEU A 246 5.37 6.95 0.72
N ARG A 247 5.97 5.89 0.18
CA ARG A 247 7.42 5.66 0.17
C ARG A 247 7.79 5.10 -1.20
N MET A 248 8.44 5.92 -2.03
CA MET A 248 8.66 5.60 -3.45
C MET A 248 10.05 6.07 -3.89
N PRO A 249 10.73 5.35 -4.81
CA PRO A 249 12.09 5.67 -5.21
C PRO A 249 12.18 6.96 -6.04
N THR A 250 11.10 7.32 -6.74
CA THR A 250 11.02 8.58 -7.49
C THR A 250 9.75 9.36 -7.09
N LEU A 251 9.91 10.65 -6.77
CA LEU A 251 8.81 11.57 -6.48
C LEU A 251 9.10 12.97 -7.04
N CYS A 252 8.05 13.77 -7.30
CA CYS A 252 8.19 15.18 -7.63
C CYS A 252 7.03 16.01 -7.09
N GLU A 253 7.13 17.33 -7.22
CA GLU A 253 6.16 18.30 -6.70
C GLU A 253 4.76 18.18 -7.31
N LYS A 254 4.63 17.53 -8.47
CA LYS A 254 3.33 17.29 -9.11
C LYS A 254 2.38 16.49 -8.22
N ILE A 255 2.90 15.78 -7.21
CA ILE A 255 2.08 15.07 -6.22
C ILE A 255 1.15 16.00 -5.43
N PHE A 256 1.52 17.27 -5.30
CA PHE A 256 0.74 18.32 -4.64
C PHE A 256 -0.21 19.06 -5.60
N ALA A 257 -0.32 18.61 -6.86
CA ALA A 257 -1.32 19.15 -7.77
C ALA A 257 -2.73 18.76 -7.30
N LEU A 258 -3.69 19.62 -7.59
CA LEU A 258 -5.12 19.32 -7.38
C LEU A 258 -5.80 19.35 -8.73
N ASP A 259 -6.70 18.40 -8.95
CA ASP A 259 -7.57 18.40 -10.12
C ASP A 259 -8.49 19.63 -10.06
N SER A 260 -8.59 20.37 -11.16
CA SER A 260 -9.49 21.52 -11.29
C SER A 260 -10.97 21.12 -11.16
N ASN A 261 -11.30 19.85 -11.42
CA ASN A 261 -12.66 19.32 -11.32
C ASN A 261 -13.00 18.75 -9.94
N LEU A 262 -12.04 18.73 -9.00
CA LEU A 262 -12.23 18.20 -7.66
C LEU A 262 -13.34 18.96 -6.92
N GLN A 263 -14.40 18.26 -6.55
CA GLN A 263 -15.52 18.87 -5.83
C GLN A 263 -15.26 18.91 -4.33
N PRO A 264 -15.79 19.91 -3.59
CA PRO A 264 -15.55 20.06 -2.15
C PRO A 264 -15.93 18.82 -1.32
N ASN A 265 -17.01 18.12 -1.70
CA ASN A 265 -17.52 16.92 -1.04
C ASN A 265 -16.67 15.67 -1.33
N GLU A 266 -15.80 15.69 -2.34
CA GLU A 266 -14.87 14.60 -2.64
C GLU A 266 -13.60 14.66 -1.77
N ILE A 267 -13.35 15.79 -1.09
CA ILE A 267 -12.13 16.00 -0.31
C ILE A 267 -12.25 15.34 1.06
N ARG A 268 -11.60 14.20 1.22
CA ARG A 268 -11.56 13.39 2.45
C ARG A 268 -10.22 13.45 3.17
N LEU A 269 -9.14 13.84 2.48
CA LEU A 269 -7.78 13.82 3.01
C LEU A 269 -7.65 14.52 4.38
N ARG A 270 -7.16 13.76 5.36
CA ARG A 270 -6.83 14.16 6.73
C ARG A 270 -5.34 14.03 7.00
N THR A 271 -4.72 12.94 6.57
CA THR A 271 -3.30 12.67 6.83
C THR A 271 -2.57 12.32 5.54
N LEU A 272 -1.45 12.99 5.26
CA LEU A 272 -0.53 12.63 4.19
C LEU A 272 0.89 12.52 4.75
N ILE A 273 1.51 11.35 4.59
CA ILE A 273 2.87 11.05 5.04
C ILE A 273 3.69 10.65 3.82
N ILE A 274 4.82 11.34 3.63
CA ILE A 274 5.75 11.08 2.53
C ILE A 274 7.13 10.78 3.12
N LYS A 275 7.69 9.62 2.78
CA LYS A 275 9.07 9.26 3.14
C LYS A 275 10.01 9.54 1.97
N LEU A 276 10.92 10.52 2.16
CA LEU A 276 11.99 10.87 1.23
C LEU A 276 13.34 10.20 1.57
N HIS A 277 13.49 9.70 2.80
CA HIS A 277 14.55 8.74 3.11
C HIS A 277 14.04 7.35 2.72
N LEU A 278 14.91 6.55 2.11
CA LEU A 278 14.65 5.13 1.92
C LEU A 278 15.52 4.37 2.94
N PRO A 279 15.08 3.22 3.44
CA PRO A 279 15.95 2.35 4.21
C PRO A 279 17.27 2.14 3.48
N THR A 280 18.37 2.23 4.23
CA THR A 280 19.63 1.62 3.79
C THR A 280 19.44 0.12 3.87
N PHE A 281 19.10 -0.49 2.75
CA PHE A 281 19.34 -1.93 2.59
C PHE A 281 20.84 -2.16 2.76
N ARG A 282 21.25 -3.29 3.35
CA ARG A 282 22.66 -3.58 3.71
C ARG A 282 23.68 -3.38 2.56
N TYR A 283 23.21 -3.22 1.33
CA TYR A 283 23.97 -3.12 0.09
C TYR A 283 23.64 -1.89 -0.78
N THR A 284 22.89 -0.91 -0.27
CA THR A 284 22.61 0.34 -0.97
C THR A 284 23.15 1.53 -0.16
N ASP A 285 24.20 2.18 -0.66
CA ASP A 285 24.63 3.49 -0.16
C ASP A 285 23.45 4.45 -0.13
N GLU A 286 23.12 4.96 1.06
CA GLU A 286 22.06 5.96 1.36
C GLU A 286 21.03 6.14 0.23
N ALA A 287 20.17 5.14 0.03
CA ALA A 287 19.14 5.23 -0.99
C ALA A 287 18.21 6.40 -0.66
N ARG A 288 18.20 7.41 -1.52
CA ARG A 288 17.38 8.62 -1.37
C ARG A 288 16.35 8.65 -2.47
N VAL A 289 15.17 9.17 -2.15
CA VAL A 289 14.17 9.46 -3.16
C VAL A 289 14.75 10.43 -4.18
N GLN A 290 14.73 10.01 -5.43
CA GLN A 290 15.17 10.83 -6.55
C GLN A 290 14.01 11.66 -7.07
N ARG A 291 14.33 12.84 -7.61
CA ARG A 291 13.34 13.59 -8.36
C ARG A 291 13.00 12.82 -9.63
N CYS A 292 11.72 12.73 -9.96
CA CYS A 292 11.32 12.04 -11.18
C CYS A 292 12.01 12.62 -12.43
N PRO A 293 12.41 11.78 -13.40
CA PRO A 293 13.24 12.21 -14.54
C PRO A 293 12.61 13.31 -15.41
N LEU A 294 11.27 13.30 -15.51
CA LEU A 294 10.47 14.22 -16.31
C LEU A 294 10.22 15.57 -15.62
N SER A 295 10.72 15.78 -14.40
CA SER A 295 10.52 17.01 -13.65
C SER A 295 11.73 17.93 -13.79
N PRO A 296 11.57 19.20 -14.20
CA PRO A 296 12.68 20.13 -14.33
C PRO A 296 13.25 20.52 -12.95
N GLY A 297 14.57 20.53 -12.81
CA GLY A 297 15.27 21.10 -11.65
C GLY A 297 16.37 20.20 -11.06
N THR A 298 16.93 20.62 -9.94
CA THR A 298 18.03 19.91 -9.28
C THR A 298 17.57 18.59 -8.67
N ARG A 299 18.41 17.56 -8.78
CA ARG A 299 18.14 16.19 -8.32
C ARG A 299 18.58 15.93 -6.86
N THR A 300 19.00 16.96 -6.13
CA THR A 300 19.44 16.77 -4.74
C THR A 300 18.23 16.54 -3.84
N SER A 301 18.38 15.63 -2.87
CA SER A 301 17.33 15.35 -1.88
C SER A 301 16.91 16.60 -1.09
N GLN A 302 17.87 17.49 -0.80
CA GLN A 302 17.60 18.76 -0.14
C GLN A 302 16.75 19.71 -1.00
N ALA A 303 17.05 19.83 -2.30
CA ALA A 303 16.22 20.64 -3.19
C ALA A 303 14.81 20.05 -3.35
N LEU A 304 14.69 18.73 -3.37
CA LEU A 304 13.41 18.03 -3.37
C LEU A 304 12.61 18.34 -2.10
N LEU A 305 13.23 18.25 -0.92
CA LEU A 305 12.60 18.58 0.36
C LEU A 305 12.10 20.03 0.39
N LEU A 306 12.93 21.00 -0.01
CA LEU A 306 12.53 22.42 -0.07
C LEU A 306 11.35 22.63 -1.02
N THR A 307 11.40 21.98 -2.19
CA THR A 307 10.31 22.03 -3.17
C THR A 307 9.03 21.43 -2.59
N PHE A 308 9.11 20.32 -1.87
CA PHE A 308 7.96 19.67 -1.25
C PHE A 308 7.40 20.53 -0.13
N ALA A 309 8.25 21.08 0.74
CA ALA A 309 7.83 22.00 1.80
C ALA A 309 7.06 23.20 1.23
N ARG A 310 7.56 23.82 0.17
CA ARG A 310 6.87 24.94 -0.50
C ARG A 310 5.53 24.53 -1.13
N ASN A 311 5.50 23.41 -1.85
CA ASN A 311 4.28 22.96 -2.53
C ASN A 311 3.23 22.42 -1.55
N SER A 312 3.66 21.91 -0.40
CA SER A 312 2.77 21.48 0.69
C SER A 312 1.93 22.65 1.24
N ASP A 313 2.53 23.83 1.43
CA ASP A 313 1.83 25.04 1.85
C ASP A 313 0.79 25.50 0.81
N ILE A 314 1.19 25.50 -0.47
CA ILE A 314 0.29 25.85 -1.59
C ILE A 314 -0.88 24.85 -1.66
N PHE A 315 -0.60 23.56 -1.53
CA PHE A 315 -1.58 22.49 -1.54
C PHE A 315 -2.61 22.65 -0.42
N MET A 316 -2.16 22.87 0.82
CA MET A 316 -3.04 23.07 1.96
C MET A 316 -3.93 24.32 1.80
N LYS A 317 -3.37 25.43 1.28
CA LYS A 317 -4.15 26.65 0.98
C LYS A 317 -5.23 26.39 -0.06
N LYS A 318 -4.91 25.65 -1.13
CA LYS A 318 -5.89 25.30 -2.17
C LYS A 318 -6.97 24.35 -1.64
N LEU A 319 -6.61 23.37 -0.81
CA LEU A 319 -7.59 22.49 -0.16
C LEU A 319 -8.55 23.27 0.76
N ALA A 320 -8.04 24.24 1.51
CA ALA A 320 -8.88 25.13 2.33
C ALA A 320 -9.85 25.94 1.47
N GLN A 321 -9.38 26.48 0.35
CA GLN A 321 -10.23 27.22 -0.60
C GLN A 321 -11.34 26.35 -1.18
N LEU A 322 -11.01 25.13 -1.63
CA LEU A 322 -11.99 24.21 -2.21
C LEU A 322 -13.05 23.79 -1.19
N ARG A 323 -12.69 23.57 0.09
CA ARG A 323 -13.66 23.21 1.13
C ARG A 323 -14.65 24.35 1.47
N GLY A 324 -14.42 25.58 0.99
CA GLY A 324 -15.31 26.73 1.20
C GLY A 324 -15.45 27.17 2.66
N SER A 325 -14.66 26.57 3.57
CA SER A 325 -14.78 26.81 5.01
C SER A 325 -13.77 27.85 5.47
N GLY A 326 -14.25 28.94 6.07
CA GLY A 326 -13.41 29.89 6.82
C GLY A 326 -12.71 29.29 8.06
N THR A 327 -12.84 27.97 8.30
CA THR A 327 -12.44 27.27 9.53
C THR A 327 -11.33 26.21 9.35
N GLY A 328 -10.60 26.19 8.22
CA GLY A 328 -9.36 25.41 8.07
C GLY A 328 -9.36 24.36 6.94
N HIS A 329 -8.18 23.85 6.58
CA HIS A 329 -7.96 22.90 5.47
C HIS A 329 -8.47 21.46 5.73
N GLY A 330 -8.92 21.13 6.94
CA GLY A 330 -9.39 19.78 7.30
C GLY A 330 -8.30 18.72 7.48
N ILE A 331 -7.10 18.95 6.93
CA ILE A 331 -5.90 18.12 7.20
C ILE A 331 -5.49 18.21 8.68
N THR A 332 -5.25 17.06 9.30
CA THR A 332 -4.72 16.90 10.66
C THR A 332 -3.24 16.54 10.67
N GLY A 333 -2.69 16.07 9.56
CA GLY A 333 -1.26 15.78 9.42
C GLY A 333 -0.76 15.86 7.99
N LEU A 334 0.28 16.65 7.74
CA LEU A 334 1.06 16.59 6.50
C LEU A 334 2.53 16.54 6.87
N ARG A 335 3.17 15.41 6.61
CA ARG A 335 4.52 15.11 7.13
C ARG A 335 5.42 14.58 6.05
N ILE A 336 6.67 15.07 6.07
CA ILE A 336 7.71 14.65 5.14
C ILE A 336 8.91 14.23 5.95
N SER A 337 9.26 12.95 5.94
CA SER A 337 10.46 12.46 6.61
C SER A 337 11.63 12.38 5.63
N PHE A 338 12.82 12.76 6.06
CA PHE A 338 14.02 12.88 5.23
C PHE A 338 15.28 12.65 6.08
N ALA A 339 16.40 12.32 5.44
CA ALA A 339 17.70 12.21 6.09
C ALA A 339 18.64 13.31 5.57
N PHE A 340 19.44 13.89 6.47
CA PHE A 340 20.46 14.85 6.08
C PHE A 340 21.75 14.14 5.64
N PRO A 341 22.51 14.67 4.66
CA PRO A 341 23.74 14.04 4.21
C PRO A 341 24.86 13.95 5.24
N VAL A 342 24.78 14.75 6.30
CA VAL A 342 25.90 14.98 7.23
C VAL A 342 25.65 14.30 8.57
N THR A 343 24.40 13.87 8.84
CA THR A 343 24.02 13.27 10.11
C THR A 343 23.20 12.01 9.85
N PRO A 344 23.50 10.87 10.50
CA PRO A 344 22.77 9.60 10.34
C PRO A 344 21.38 9.62 11.00
N SER A 345 20.75 10.79 11.08
CA SER A 345 19.47 11.01 11.73
C SER A 345 18.39 11.26 10.68
N VAL A 346 17.27 10.56 10.86
CA VAL A 346 16.03 10.86 10.14
C VAL A 346 15.31 11.99 10.86
N SER A 347 14.96 12.99 10.07
CA SER A 347 14.17 14.13 10.47
C SER A 347 12.78 14.04 9.86
N THR A 348 11.77 14.56 10.54
CA THR A 348 10.42 14.74 10.01
C THR A 348 10.06 16.20 10.02
N LEU A 349 9.71 16.73 8.85
CA LEU A 349 9.10 18.04 8.69
C LEU A 349 7.58 17.89 8.86
N ASP A 350 7.03 18.52 9.89
CA ASP A 350 5.59 18.77 10.00
C ASP A 350 5.26 20.01 9.17
N CYS A 351 4.57 19.82 8.04
CA CYS A 351 4.27 20.89 7.10
C CYS A 351 3.18 21.85 7.60
N LEU A 352 2.38 21.45 8.59
CA LEU A 352 1.34 22.31 9.17
C LEU A 352 1.98 23.41 10.03
N THR A 353 3.00 23.03 10.79
CA THR A 353 3.70 23.93 11.72
C THR A 353 5.03 24.43 11.18
N MET A 354 5.50 23.86 10.05
CA MET A 354 6.84 24.04 9.50
C MET A 354 7.93 23.83 10.55
N ARG A 355 7.81 22.76 11.32
CA ARG A 355 8.79 22.37 12.35
C ARG A 355 9.48 21.07 11.98
N VAL A 356 10.78 21.01 12.21
CA VAL A 356 11.56 19.78 12.09
C VAL A 356 11.61 19.10 13.44
N GLN A 357 11.45 17.79 13.42
CA GLN A 357 11.65 16.94 14.58
C GLN A 357 12.61 15.83 14.22
N ASN A 358 13.55 15.54 15.11
CA ASN A 358 14.56 14.52 14.89
C ASN A 358 14.15 13.22 15.59
N LEU A 359 14.30 12.10 14.87
CA LEU A 359 14.22 10.78 15.49
C LEU A 359 15.55 10.48 16.21
N PRO A 360 15.53 9.90 17.42
CA PRO A 360 16.76 9.49 18.10
C PRO A 360 17.51 8.41 17.31
N GLU A 361 18.84 8.43 17.33
CA GLU A 361 19.72 7.53 16.55
C GLU A 361 19.45 6.03 16.83
N ASP A 362 19.10 5.68 18.07
CA ASP A 362 18.85 4.29 18.49
C ASP A 362 17.65 3.62 17.79
N TYR A 363 16.74 4.39 17.17
CA TYR A 363 15.59 3.86 16.42
C TYR A 363 15.92 3.59 14.96
N PHE A 364 17.03 4.12 14.46
CA PHE A 364 17.31 4.14 13.03
C PHE A 364 18.14 2.94 12.56
N LEU A 365 19.06 2.44 13.41
CA LEU A 365 20.10 1.52 12.98
C LEU A 365 19.68 0.06 12.79
N TYR A 366 18.49 -0.36 13.25
CA TYR A 366 18.16 -1.79 13.31
C TYR A 366 16.72 -2.20 12.95
N GLU A 367 15.80 -1.28 12.66
CA GLU A 367 14.36 -1.60 12.61
C GLU A 367 13.62 -1.25 11.30
N ASP A 368 14.34 -1.00 10.20
CA ASP A 368 13.74 -1.10 8.84
C ASP A 368 14.20 -2.44 8.23
N ASP A 369 13.90 -3.53 8.95
CA ASP A 369 14.07 -4.95 8.60
C ASP A 369 13.16 -5.38 7.43
N GLY A 370 12.85 -4.45 6.52
CA GLY A 370 11.79 -4.62 5.53
C GLY A 370 10.37 -4.47 6.10
N LYS A 371 10.20 -4.17 7.40
CA LYS A 371 8.92 -3.69 7.96
C LYS A 371 8.85 -2.18 7.83
N PRO A 372 7.82 -1.61 7.17
CA PRO A 372 7.67 -0.18 7.12
C PRO A 372 7.23 0.35 8.49
N ASN A 373 8.20 0.63 9.36
CA ASN A 373 7.94 1.39 10.56
C ASN A 373 7.66 2.83 10.16
N TRP A 374 6.38 3.13 9.90
CA TRP A 374 5.88 4.48 9.75
C TRP A 374 5.97 5.13 11.13
N TYR A 375 7.13 5.68 11.46
CA TYR A 375 7.36 6.43 12.70
C TYR A 375 6.42 7.63 12.74
N GLU A 376 5.21 7.38 13.23
CA GLU A 376 4.20 8.39 13.45
C GLU A 376 4.39 8.97 14.85
N LEU A 377 4.15 10.27 14.95
CA LEU A 377 4.18 11.06 16.18
C LEU A 377 3.33 10.52 17.35
N SER A 378 2.54 9.45 17.17
CA SER A 378 1.81 8.80 18.26
C SER A 378 2.71 8.18 19.33
N GLN A 379 4.02 7.98 19.05
CA GLN A 379 5.03 7.73 20.08
C GLN A 379 5.61 9.04 20.67
N ALA A 380 4.72 10.00 20.99
CA ALA A 380 4.96 11.41 21.34
C ALA A 380 5.94 11.69 22.51
N GLY A 381 6.48 10.67 23.17
CA GLY A 381 7.40 10.85 24.30
C GLY A 381 8.89 11.01 23.94
N ARG A 382 9.29 10.80 22.68
CA ARG A 382 10.71 10.53 22.36
C ARG A 382 11.33 11.37 21.23
N MET A 383 10.59 12.30 20.63
CA MET A 383 11.11 13.13 19.53
C MET A 383 11.82 14.39 20.05
N LEU A 384 13.00 14.68 19.51
CA LEU A 384 13.75 15.89 19.87
C LEU A 384 13.31 17.05 18.97
N ASN A 385 13.04 18.20 19.58
CA ASN A 385 12.63 19.41 18.85
C ASN A 385 13.80 19.93 18.01
N GLY A 386 13.69 19.85 16.68
CA GLY A 386 14.71 20.28 15.73
C GLY A 386 14.61 21.77 15.35
N GLY A 387 13.59 22.48 15.82
CA GLY A 387 13.38 23.91 15.56
C GLY A 387 12.51 24.22 14.34
N ALA A 388 12.48 25.50 13.96
CA ALA A 388 11.68 25.98 12.83
C ALA A 388 12.37 25.67 11.49
N PHE A 389 11.60 25.20 10.51
CA PHE A 389 12.07 24.99 9.15
C PHE A 389 11.90 26.27 8.33
N ASN A 390 13.01 26.91 7.96
CA ASN A 390 12.99 28.12 7.15
C ASN A 390 13.01 27.76 5.65
N ILE A 391 11.93 28.11 4.94
CA ILE A 391 11.82 27.98 3.47
C ILE A 391 12.64 29.08 2.75
N GLY A 392 13.39 29.92 3.49
CA GLY A 392 13.96 31.18 3.04
C GLY A 392 15.07 31.09 1.99
N THR A 393 14.74 31.65 0.81
CA THR A 393 15.58 32.26 -0.25
C THR A 393 16.85 31.51 -0.67
N THR A 394 16.69 30.51 -1.52
CA THR A 394 17.71 30.11 -2.50
C THR A 394 17.25 30.41 -3.91
#